data_AF-A0A1S3QJW5-F1
#
_entry.id   AF-A0A1S3QJW5-F1
#
_cell.length_a   1.000
_cell.length_b   1.000
_cell.length_c   1.000
_cell.angle_alpha   90.00
_cell.angle_beta   90.00
_cell.angle_gamma   90.00
#
_symmetry.space_group_name_H-M   'P 1'
#
loop_
_entity.id
_entity.type
_entity.pdbx_description
1 polymer ?
#
loop_
_entity_poly.entity_id
_entity_poly.type
_entity_poly.pdbx_seq_one_letter_code
_entity_poly.pdbx_strand_id
1 'polypeptide(L)'
;MADIPSDAPQHCPGTASEQAGKTSACQGCPNQNLCSSGATKAPDPAIEEIAEKMLTVKHKILVLSGKGGVGKSTFSAHLAHALASDATKEVALLDVDICGPSIPRIMGVEGEQYVEDNLAVMSIGFLLSSPDDAVIWRGPKKNGMIKQFLRDVDWGELDYLIVDTPPGTSDEHLSIVQYLSSARIDGAVIVTTPQEVSLQDVRKEIRFCQKVQLPIIGVVENMSGFVCPKCKNTSQIFPPTTGGAERMCEEMNLTLLGRVPLDPRIGTGLQIAVLVPVLLDPRIGTGLQIAVLVPVLLDPRIGTGLQIAVLVPVLLDPRIGTGLQIAVLVPVLLDPRIGTGLQIAVLVPVLLDPRIGTGLQIAVLVPVLLDPRIGTGLQIAVFGPVLLDPRIGTGLQIAVFGPVLLDPRIGTGLGIAVLVPVLLDPRTDTGLQITVFGPVLLDPRIGTGLQIAVLVPVLLDPRIGTGLQIAVLVPVLLDPRIGTGLQIAVLVPVLLDPRIGTGLQIAVLVPVLLDPRIGTGLGIAVLVPVLLDPRIGTGLQIAVGLQLSLQ
;
A
#
# COMPACT_ATOMS: atom_id res chain seq x y z
N MET A 1 -20.66 -26.77 -10.35
CA MET A 1 -20.60 -27.46 -9.04
C MET A 1 -21.06 -26.52 -7.92
N ALA A 2 -22.14 -25.75 -8.15
CA ALA A 2 -22.69 -24.82 -7.15
C ALA A 2 -23.89 -25.43 -6.38
N ASP A 3 -24.26 -26.65 -6.74
CA ASP A 3 -25.44 -27.39 -6.29
C ASP A 3 -25.12 -28.46 -5.22
N ILE A 4 -23.86 -28.50 -4.77
CA ILE A 4 -23.38 -29.40 -3.71
C ILE A 4 -22.75 -28.52 -2.61
N PRO A 5 -23.41 -28.37 -1.45
CA PRO A 5 -22.84 -27.68 -0.28
C PRO A 5 -21.53 -28.29 0.20
N SER A 6 -20.66 -27.50 0.83
CA SER A 6 -19.36 -27.97 1.36
C SER A 6 -19.49 -28.99 2.49
N ASP A 7 -20.65 -29.04 3.16
CA ASP A 7 -21.03 -29.97 4.21
C ASP A 7 -21.88 -31.14 3.70
N ALA A 8 -22.01 -31.30 2.38
CA ALA A 8 -22.77 -32.40 1.79
C ALA A 8 -22.08 -33.77 2.02
N PRO A 9 -22.85 -34.88 2.07
CA PRO A 9 -22.30 -36.23 2.15
C PRO A 9 -21.31 -36.52 1.01
N GLN A 10 -20.28 -37.33 1.30
CA GLN A 10 -19.34 -37.78 0.26
C GLN A 10 -20.11 -38.46 -0.88
N HIS A 11 -19.83 -38.04 -2.12
CA HIS A 11 -20.54 -38.46 -3.34
C HIS A 11 -21.99 -37.97 -3.49
N CYS A 12 -22.32 -36.81 -2.91
CA CYS A 12 -23.60 -36.14 -3.17
C CYS A 12 -23.83 -35.93 -4.68
N PRO A 13 -24.97 -36.36 -5.24
CA PRO A 13 -25.25 -36.21 -6.67
C PRO A 13 -25.60 -34.77 -7.08
N GLY A 14 -25.77 -33.84 -6.12
CA GLY A 14 -26.18 -32.46 -6.36
C GLY A 14 -27.70 -32.28 -6.39
N THR A 15 -28.19 -31.10 -5.98
CA THR A 15 -29.64 -30.81 -5.85
C THR A 15 -30.36 -30.74 -7.20
N ALA A 16 -29.63 -30.54 -8.29
CA ALA A 16 -30.17 -30.51 -9.66
C ALA A 16 -30.26 -31.92 -10.31
N SER A 17 -29.57 -32.93 -9.76
CA SER A 17 -29.53 -34.28 -10.34
C SER A 17 -30.86 -35.02 -10.25
N GLU A 18 -31.19 -35.86 -11.23
CA GLU A 18 -32.36 -36.77 -11.16
C GLU A 18 -32.26 -37.79 -10.02
N GLN A 19 -31.04 -38.01 -9.55
CA GLN A 19 -30.69 -38.93 -8.47
C GLN A 19 -30.66 -38.24 -7.09
N ALA A 20 -30.93 -36.92 -7.03
CA ALA A 20 -30.99 -36.16 -5.78
C ALA A 20 -32.03 -36.75 -4.80
N GLY A 21 -31.61 -37.03 -3.57
CA GLY A 21 -32.46 -37.66 -2.55
C GLY A 21 -32.75 -39.16 -2.76
N LYS A 22 -32.27 -39.77 -3.85
CA LYS A 22 -32.56 -41.16 -4.24
C LYS A 22 -31.35 -42.10 -4.14
N THR A 23 -30.12 -41.59 -4.11
CA THR A 23 -28.91 -42.41 -3.99
C THR A 23 -28.61 -42.82 -2.55
N SER A 24 -27.78 -43.86 -2.39
CA SER A 24 -27.23 -44.27 -1.10
C SER A 24 -26.46 -43.13 -0.42
N ALA A 25 -25.77 -42.28 -1.19
CA ALA A 25 -25.07 -41.09 -0.68
C ALA A 25 -26.02 -40.05 -0.04
N CYS A 26 -27.32 -40.10 -0.33
CA CYS A 26 -28.31 -39.20 0.28
C CYS A 26 -28.89 -39.74 1.59
N GLN A 27 -28.62 -40.99 1.97
CA GLN A 27 -29.18 -41.59 3.18
C GLN A 27 -28.64 -40.91 4.44
N GLY A 28 -29.55 -40.46 5.31
CA GLY A 28 -29.21 -39.73 6.53
C GLY A 28 -28.95 -38.24 6.31
N CYS A 29 -29.07 -37.74 5.08
CA CYS A 29 -29.03 -36.30 4.80
C CYS A 29 -30.32 -35.63 5.29
N PRO A 30 -30.26 -34.54 6.08
CA PRO A 30 -31.45 -33.80 6.53
C PRO A 30 -32.35 -33.33 5.39
N ASN A 31 -31.77 -33.06 4.22
CA ASN A 31 -32.48 -32.55 3.04
C ASN A 31 -32.90 -33.66 2.05
N GLN A 32 -32.76 -34.95 2.41
CA GLN A 32 -33.04 -36.07 1.50
C GLN A 32 -34.46 -36.03 0.92
N ASN A 33 -35.48 -35.81 1.78
CA ASN A 33 -36.89 -35.77 1.38
C ASN A 33 -37.20 -34.58 0.48
N LEU A 34 -36.55 -33.43 0.74
CA LEU A 34 -36.70 -32.23 -0.08
C LEU A 34 -36.14 -32.47 -1.49
N CYS A 35 -34.95 -33.06 -1.58
CA CYS A 35 -34.32 -33.43 -2.85
C CYS A 35 -35.11 -34.51 -3.61
N SER A 36 -35.63 -35.53 -2.92
CA SER A 36 -36.37 -36.63 -3.56
C SER A 36 -37.75 -36.20 -4.08
N SER A 37 -38.36 -35.19 -3.44
CA SER A 37 -39.63 -34.59 -3.88
C SER A 37 -39.52 -33.79 -5.18
N GLY A 38 -38.30 -33.44 -5.61
CA GLY A 38 -38.06 -32.57 -6.75
C GLY A 38 -38.36 -31.09 -6.48
N ALA A 39 -38.74 -30.71 -5.25
CA ALA A 39 -38.98 -29.32 -4.86
C ALA A 39 -37.75 -28.43 -5.08
N THR A 40 -36.54 -28.98 -4.98
CA THR A 40 -35.29 -28.26 -5.28
C THR A 40 -35.08 -27.95 -6.76
N LYS A 41 -35.89 -28.55 -7.66
CA LYS A 41 -35.88 -28.32 -9.11
C LYS A 41 -37.00 -27.40 -9.58
N ALA A 42 -38.02 -27.17 -8.75
CA ALA A 42 -39.09 -26.26 -9.09
C ALA A 42 -38.51 -24.84 -9.25
N PRO A 43 -38.92 -24.08 -10.29
CA PRO A 43 -38.60 -22.66 -10.37
C PRO A 43 -39.06 -21.97 -9.08
N ASP A 44 -38.30 -20.98 -8.61
CA ASP A 44 -38.75 -20.17 -7.49
C ASP A 44 -40.11 -19.55 -7.86
N PRO A 45 -41.20 -19.82 -7.12
CA PRO A 45 -42.54 -19.32 -7.47
C PRO A 45 -42.59 -17.80 -7.60
N ALA A 46 -41.64 -17.08 -6.97
CA ALA A 46 -41.54 -15.65 -7.14
C ALA A 46 -41.12 -15.20 -8.54
N ILE A 47 -40.56 -16.06 -9.39
CA ILE A 47 -40.25 -15.70 -10.78
C ILE A 47 -41.54 -15.41 -11.55
N GLU A 48 -42.60 -16.19 -11.32
CA GLU A 48 -43.91 -15.97 -11.95
C GLU A 48 -44.59 -14.72 -11.36
N GLU A 49 -44.55 -14.55 -10.04
CA GLU A 49 -45.08 -13.34 -9.38
C GLU A 49 -44.38 -12.06 -9.87
N ILE A 50 -43.05 -12.09 -10.00
CA ILE A 50 -42.26 -10.98 -10.54
C ILE A 50 -42.62 -10.76 -12.01
N ALA A 51 -42.80 -11.82 -12.81
CA ALA A 51 -43.18 -11.68 -14.21
C ALA A 51 -44.51 -10.93 -14.37
N GLU A 52 -45.52 -11.27 -13.57
CA GLU A 52 -46.81 -10.57 -13.53
C GLU A 52 -46.66 -9.10 -13.13
N LYS A 53 -45.88 -8.82 -12.07
CA LYS A 53 -45.60 -7.45 -11.63
C LYS A 53 -44.87 -6.63 -12.69
N MET A 54 -43.97 -7.25 -13.42
CA MET A 54 -43.17 -6.59 -14.46
C MET A 54 -43.93 -6.40 -15.78
N LEU A 55 -45.20 -6.81 -15.90
CA LEU A 55 -46.03 -6.56 -17.09
C LEU A 55 -46.34 -5.07 -17.29
N THR A 56 -46.44 -4.31 -16.20
CA THR A 56 -46.70 -2.85 -16.23
C THR A 56 -45.46 -2.02 -16.59
N VAL A 57 -44.30 -2.68 -16.74
CA VAL A 57 -43.04 -2.03 -17.10
C VAL A 57 -42.71 -2.35 -18.56
N LYS A 58 -42.77 -1.33 -19.43
CA LYS A 58 -42.59 -1.50 -20.88
C LYS A 58 -41.16 -1.87 -21.26
N HIS A 59 -40.17 -1.16 -20.72
CA HIS A 59 -38.76 -1.41 -21.00
C HIS A 59 -37.94 -1.64 -19.73
N LYS A 60 -37.17 -2.73 -19.69
CA LYS A 60 -36.21 -3.04 -18.61
C LYS A 60 -34.78 -2.98 -19.16
N ILE A 61 -33.99 -2.03 -18.68
CA ILE A 61 -32.62 -1.80 -19.12
C ILE A 61 -31.66 -2.00 -17.95
N LEU A 62 -30.73 -2.93 -18.10
CA LEU A 62 -29.68 -3.16 -17.10
C LEU A 62 -28.46 -2.33 -17.44
N VAL A 63 -27.90 -1.62 -16.45
CA VAL A 63 -26.63 -0.89 -16.58
C VAL A 63 -25.54 -1.68 -15.87
N LEU A 64 -24.54 -2.11 -16.64
CA LEU A 64 -23.47 -3.01 -16.20
C LEU A 64 -22.11 -2.33 -16.31
N SER A 65 -21.12 -2.84 -15.57
CA SER A 65 -19.72 -2.41 -15.72
C SER A 65 -18.77 -3.53 -15.32
N GLY A 66 -17.64 -3.67 -16.01
CA GLY A 66 -16.65 -4.69 -15.67
C GLY A 66 -15.90 -4.44 -14.36
N LYS A 67 -15.81 -3.18 -13.92
CA LYS A 67 -15.10 -2.79 -12.69
C LYS A 67 -15.77 -1.61 -11.98
N GLY A 68 -15.50 -1.47 -10.69
CA GLY A 68 -15.91 -0.31 -9.90
C GLY A 68 -15.22 0.99 -10.36
N GLY A 69 -15.86 2.13 -10.10
CA GLY A 69 -15.25 3.46 -10.33
C GLY A 69 -15.29 3.98 -11.77
N VAL A 70 -15.90 3.27 -12.73
CA VAL A 70 -16.09 3.76 -14.11
C VAL A 70 -17.21 4.81 -14.25
N GLY A 71 -17.89 5.15 -13.15
CA GLY A 71 -19.04 6.06 -13.16
C GLY A 71 -20.34 5.43 -13.66
N LYS A 72 -20.50 4.10 -13.49
CA LYS A 72 -21.73 3.35 -13.85
C LYS A 72 -22.97 3.99 -13.21
N SER A 73 -23.00 4.14 -11.88
CA SER A 73 -24.16 4.67 -11.15
C SER A 73 -24.48 6.12 -11.53
N THR A 74 -23.46 6.95 -11.77
CA THR A 74 -23.63 8.31 -12.30
C THR A 74 -24.22 8.30 -13.71
N PHE A 75 -23.79 7.36 -14.56
CA PHE A 75 -24.36 7.19 -15.89
C PHE A 75 -25.82 6.69 -15.81
N SER A 76 -26.13 5.72 -14.94
CA SER A 76 -27.50 5.23 -14.69
C SER A 76 -28.44 6.36 -14.28
N ALA A 77 -28.00 7.21 -13.36
CA ALA A 77 -28.71 8.41 -12.93
C ALA A 77 -28.98 9.39 -14.09
N HIS A 78 -27.94 9.73 -14.87
CA HIS A 78 -28.10 10.62 -16.02
C HIS A 78 -28.98 10.03 -17.12
N LEU A 79 -28.90 8.72 -17.36
CA LEU A 79 -29.75 8.04 -18.32
C LEU A 79 -31.22 8.12 -17.89
N ALA A 80 -31.51 7.86 -16.61
CA ALA A 80 -32.86 7.97 -16.08
C ALA A 80 -33.41 9.41 -16.19
N HIS A 81 -32.61 10.41 -15.80
CA HIS A 81 -32.99 11.82 -15.94
C HIS A 81 -33.17 12.26 -17.40
N ALA A 82 -32.33 11.78 -18.31
CA ALA A 82 -32.48 12.06 -19.73
C ALA A 82 -33.78 11.46 -20.31
N LEU A 83 -34.18 10.28 -19.85
CA LEU A 83 -35.47 9.68 -20.25
C LEU A 83 -36.65 10.43 -19.62
N ALA A 84 -36.54 10.82 -18.35
CA ALA A 84 -37.56 11.57 -17.61
C ALA A 84 -37.73 13.02 -18.10
N SER A 85 -36.74 13.57 -18.81
CA SER A 85 -36.85 14.90 -19.45
C SER A 85 -38.04 15.02 -20.42
N ASP A 86 -38.55 13.88 -20.90
CA ASP A 86 -39.87 13.80 -21.51
C ASP A 86 -40.93 13.51 -20.44
N ALA A 87 -41.65 14.56 -20.05
CA ALA A 87 -42.69 14.49 -19.01
C ALA A 87 -43.88 13.56 -19.34
N THR A 88 -43.93 12.99 -20.55
CA THR A 88 -44.93 11.96 -20.91
C THR A 88 -44.49 10.54 -20.57
N LYS A 89 -43.23 10.36 -20.15
CA LYS A 89 -42.64 9.07 -19.80
C LYS A 89 -42.53 8.92 -18.30
N GLU A 90 -42.93 7.75 -17.81
CA GLU A 90 -42.71 7.33 -16.43
C GLU A 90 -41.42 6.51 -16.32
N VAL A 91 -40.48 6.96 -15.48
CA VAL A 91 -39.15 6.37 -15.36
C VAL A 91 -38.87 5.98 -13.92
N ALA A 92 -38.28 4.82 -13.71
CA ALA A 92 -37.76 4.41 -12.42
C ALA A 92 -36.31 3.92 -12.50
N LEU A 93 -35.55 4.20 -11.44
CA LEU A 93 -34.17 3.78 -11.27
C LEU A 93 -34.07 2.88 -10.03
N LEU A 94 -33.77 1.60 -10.28
CA LEU A 94 -33.55 0.60 -9.25
C LEU A 94 -32.05 0.37 -9.02
N ASP A 95 -31.59 0.64 -7.81
CA ASP A 95 -30.22 0.39 -7.36
C ASP A 95 -30.12 -0.98 -6.69
N VAL A 96 -29.45 -1.92 -7.36
CA VAL A 96 -29.16 -3.26 -6.83
C VAL A 96 -27.69 -3.43 -6.44
N ASP A 97 -26.90 -2.35 -6.39
CA ASP A 97 -25.53 -2.38 -5.84
C ASP A 97 -25.57 -2.32 -4.31
N ILE A 98 -26.01 -3.44 -3.71
CA ILE A 98 -26.32 -3.52 -2.28
C ILE A 98 -25.11 -3.19 -1.37
N CYS A 99 -23.89 -3.44 -1.85
CA CYS A 99 -22.68 -3.21 -1.07
C CYS A 99 -22.16 -1.77 -1.13
N GLY A 100 -22.61 -0.98 -2.10
CA GLY A 100 -22.17 0.40 -2.28
C GLY A 100 -23.27 1.25 -2.89
N PRO A 101 -24.46 1.35 -2.25
CA PRO A 101 -25.57 2.11 -2.79
C PRO A 101 -25.16 3.56 -2.94
N SER A 102 -25.14 4.04 -4.18
CA SER A 102 -24.70 5.41 -4.49
C SER A 102 -25.81 6.24 -5.14
N ILE A 103 -26.87 5.61 -5.64
CA ILE A 103 -27.93 6.28 -6.37
C ILE A 103 -28.68 7.32 -5.52
N PRO A 104 -29.13 7.04 -4.28
CA PRO A 104 -29.85 8.06 -3.49
C PRO A 104 -29.06 9.35 -3.32
N ARG A 105 -27.75 9.21 -3.05
CA ARG A 105 -26.81 10.32 -2.89
C ARG A 105 -26.53 11.04 -4.21
N ILE A 106 -26.38 10.29 -5.31
CA ILE A 106 -26.17 10.85 -6.65
C ILE A 106 -27.36 11.67 -7.11
N MET A 107 -28.57 11.19 -6.81
CA MET A 107 -29.83 11.83 -7.18
C MET A 107 -30.27 12.92 -6.19
N GLY A 108 -29.58 13.05 -5.05
CA GLY A 108 -29.88 14.07 -4.02
C GLY A 108 -31.16 13.80 -3.22
N VAL A 109 -31.60 12.55 -3.14
CA VAL A 109 -32.89 12.14 -2.54
C VAL A 109 -32.72 11.31 -1.27
N GLU A 110 -31.78 11.66 -0.39
CA GLU A 110 -31.55 10.94 0.87
C GLU A 110 -32.75 11.07 1.82
N GLY A 111 -33.73 10.16 1.69
CA GLY A 111 -34.97 10.12 2.48
C GLY A 111 -36.26 10.24 1.67
N GLU A 112 -36.18 10.52 0.36
CA GLU A 112 -37.32 10.57 -0.55
C GLU A 112 -37.14 9.60 -1.72
N GLN A 113 -38.23 9.02 -2.21
CA GLN A 113 -38.19 8.03 -3.31
C GLN A 113 -38.43 8.66 -4.69
N TYR A 114 -38.77 9.95 -4.75
CA TYR A 114 -39.06 10.66 -5.99
C TYR A 114 -38.03 11.77 -6.19
N VAL A 115 -37.46 11.82 -7.39
CA VAL A 115 -36.54 12.89 -7.82
C VAL A 115 -37.33 13.99 -8.52
N GLU A 116 -38.25 13.56 -9.38
CA GLU A 116 -39.21 14.39 -10.11
C GLU A 116 -40.56 13.63 -10.12
N ASP A 117 -41.63 14.31 -10.55
CA ASP A 117 -42.98 13.71 -10.57
C ASP A 117 -43.03 12.41 -11.39
N ASN A 118 -42.20 12.28 -12.43
CA ASN A 118 -42.12 11.13 -13.33
C ASN A 118 -40.79 10.35 -13.22
N LEU A 119 -39.99 10.58 -12.17
CA LEU A 119 -38.73 9.89 -11.92
C LEU A 119 -38.65 9.36 -10.48
N ALA A 120 -38.87 8.05 -10.34
CA ALA A 120 -38.77 7.35 -9.06
C ALA A 120 -37.41 6.64 -8.88
N VAL A 121 -36.96 6.52 -7.63
CA VAL A 121 -35.72 5.83 -7.25
C VAL A 121 -36.04 4.82 -6.15
N MET A 122 -35.48 3.62 -6.27
CA MET A 122 -35.49 2.61 -5.22
C MET A 122 -34.07 2.11 -4.99
N SER A 123 -33.62 2.10 -3.73
CA SER A 123 -32.28 1.64 -3.34
C SER A 123 -32.31 1.05 -1.94
N ILE A 124 -31.39 0.11 -1.67
CA ILE A 124 -31.13 -0.35 -0.31
C ILE A 124 -30.69 0.79 0.61
N GLY A 125 -30.13 1.88 0.07
CA GLY A 125 -29.70 3.05 0.83
C GLY A 125 -30.82 3.67 1.66
N PHE A 126 -32.08 3.55 1.24
CA PHE A 126 -33.24 4.03 2.00
C PHE A 126 -33.58 3.16 3.23
N LEU A 127 -33.10 1.92 3.27
CA LEU A 127 -33.38 0.96 4.33
C LEU A 127 -32.24 0.91 5.36
N LEU A 128 -31.13 1.64 5.12
CA LEU A 128 -30.03 1.74 6.07
C LEU A 128 -30.37 2.73 7.18
N SER A 129 -29.93 2.44 8.40
CA SER A 129 -30.14 3.31 9.56
C SER A 129 -29.26 4.56 9.52
N SER A 130 -28.06 4.42 8.94
CA SER A 130 -27.14 5.50 8.64
C SER A 130 -26.54 5.34 7.24
N PRO A 131 -26.28 6.44 6.50
CA PRO A 131 -25.58 6.40 5.22
C PRO A 131 -24.13 5.90 5.32
N ASP A 132 -23.53 5.93 6.52
CA ASP A 132 -22.18 5.43 6.78
C ASP A 132 -22.14 3.94 7.22
N ASP A 133 -23.29 3.28 7.33
CA ASP A 133 -23.36 1.89 7.77
C ASP A 133 -22.80 0.95 6.68
N ALA A 134 -21.77 0.18 7.04
CA ALA A 134 -21.21 -0.83 6.15
C ALA A 134 -22.20 -2.00 5.96
N VAL A 135 -22.66 -2.19 4.72
CA VAL A 135 -23.57 -3.28 4.36
C VAL A 135 -22.81 -4.59 4.13
N ILE A 136 -22.59 -5.36 5.20
CA ILE A 136 -21.92 -6.66 5.14
C ILE A 136 -22.97 -7.77 5.06
N TRP A 137 -23.58 -7.96 3.87
CA TRP A 137 -24.64 -8.96 3.67
C TRP A 137 -24.12 -10.17 2.89
N ARG A 138 -24.51 -11.37 3.32
CA ARG A 138 -24.19 -12.62 2.61
C ARG A 138 -25.09 -12.78 1.38
N GLY A 139 -24.59 -13.47 0.34
CA GLY A 139 -25.24 -13.66 -0.97
C GLY A 139 -26.75 -13.98 -0.91
N PRO A 140 -27.23 -14.96 -0.12
CA PRO A 140 -28.65 -15.27 -0.04
C PRO A 140 -29.53 -14.10 0.41
N LYS A 141 -29.03 -13.26 1.32
CA LYS A 141 -29.75 -12.07 1.80
C LYS A 141 -29.81 -10.99 0.72
N LYS A 142 -28.74 -10.85 -0.07
CA LYS A 142 -28.71 -9.94 -1.21
C LYS A 142 -29.70 -10.36 -2.30
N ASN A 143 -29.70 -11.64 -2.67
CA ASN A 143 -30.63 -12.19 -3.66
C ASN A 143 -32.09 -12.04 -3.21
N GLY A 144 -32.35 -12.31 -1.91
CA GLY A 144 -33.66 -12.07 -1.32
C GLY A 144 -34.11 -10.61 -1.41
N MET A 145 -33.19 -9.65 -1.25
CA MET A 145 -33.50 -8.23 -1.38
C MET A 145 -33.80 -7.83 -2.84
N ILE A 146 -33.03 -8.32 -3.81
CA ILE A 146 -33.31 -8.09 -5.24
C ILE A 146 -34.70 -8.63 -5.60
N LYS A 147 -35.01 -9.84 -5.15
CA LYS A 147 -36.34 -10.45 -5.29
C LYS A 147 -37.43 -9.59 -4.66
N GLN A 148 -37.19 -9.06 -3.47
CA GLN A 148 -38.13 -8.19 -2.77
C GLN A 148 -38.37 -6.88 -3.54
N PHE A 149 -37.33 -6.24 -4.08
CA PHE A 149 -37.49 -5.03 -4.88
C PHE A 149 -38.30 -5.26 -6.16
N LEU A 150 -38.09 -6.40 -6.83
CA LEU A 150 -38.85 -6.70 -8.05
C LEU A 150 -40.30 -7.08 -7.78
N ARG A 151 -40.59 -7.72 -6.64
CA ARG A 151 -41.92 -8.25 -6.33
C ARG A 151 -42.79 -7.29 -5.53
N ASP A 152 -42.22 -6.68 -4.50
CA ASP A 152 -42.97 -6.02 -3.43
C ASP A 152 -43.01 -4.48 -3.59
N VAL A 153 -42.14 -3.90 -4.42
CA VAL A 153 -42.21 -2.47 -4.77
C VAL A 153 -43.34 -2.26 -5.76
N ASP A 154 -44.17 -1.26 -5.49
CA ASP A 154 -45.21 -0.82 -6.42
C ASP A 154 -44.60 0.12 -7.46
N TRP A 155 -44.29 -0.43 -8.63
CA TRP A 155 -43.71 0.33 -9.74
C TRP A 155 -44.76 1.14 -10.51
N GLY A 156 -46.06 0.85 -10.37
CA GLY A 156 -47.09 1.43 -11.21
C GLY A 156 -46.92 1.10 -12.69
N GLU A 157 -47.38 2.00 -13.57
CA GLU A 157 -47.16 1.92 -15.02
C GLU A 157 -45.88 2.65 -15.40
N LEU A 158 -44.84 1.93 -15.84
CA LEU A 158 -43.55 2.51 -16.20
C LEU A 158 -43.24 2.33 -17.68
N ASP A 159 -42.71 3.38 -18.30
CA ASP A 159 -42.10 3.27 -19.61
C ASP A 159 -40.71 2.65 -19.51
N TYR A 160 -39.91 3.07 -18.52
CA TYR A 160 -38.52 2.61 -18.36
C TYR A 160 -38.18 2.28 -16.92
N LEU A 161 -37.72 1.04 -16.69
CA LEU A 161 -37.03 0.63 -15.47
C LEU A 161 -35.53 0.47 -15.78
N ILE A 162 -34.73 1.39 -15.24
CA ILE A 162 -33.27 1.35 -15.30
C ILE A 162 -32.76 0.63 -14.05
N VAL A 163 -31.96 -0.41 -14.23
CA VAL A 163 -31.40 -1.19 -13.12
C VAL A 163 -29.90 -0.96 -13.03
N ASP A 164 -29.46 -0.27 -11.97
CA ASP A 164 -28.04 -0.07 -11.65
C ASP A 164 -27.49 -1.30 -10.94
N THR A 165 -26.75 -2.13 -11.69
CA THR A 165 -26.20 -3.40 -11.17
C THR A 165 -24.87 -3.20 -10.46
N PRO A 166 -24.41 -4.09 -9.56
CA PRO A 166 -23.06 -3.99 -8.99
C PRO A 166 -21.94 -4.10 -10.07
N PRO A 167 -20.68 -3.77 -9.76
CA PRO A 167 -19.58 -3.93 -10.71
C PRO A 167 -19.08 -5.38 -10.82
N GLY A 168 -18.54 -5.72 -11.99
CA GLY A 168 -17.95 -7.02 -12.30
C GLY A 168 -18.98 -8.11 -12.58
N THR A 169 -18.55 -9.37 -12.58
CA THR A 169 -19.44 -10.53 -12.83
C THR A 169 -19.89 -11.17 -11.52
N SER A 170 -20.56 -10.39 -10.67
CA SER A 170 -21.08 -10.83 -9.36
C SER A 170 -22.33 -11.74 -9.45
N ASP A 171 -22.68 -12.44 -8.37
CA ASP A 171 -23.85 -13.34 -8.32
C ASP A 171 -25.18 -12.58 -8.41
N GLU A 172 -25.17 -11.29 -8.07
CA GLU A 172 -26.29 -10.36 -8.18
C GLU A 172 -26.75 -10.20 -9.64
N HIS A 173 -25.83 -10.24 -10.62
CA HIS A 173 -26.19 -10.20 -12.05
C HIS A 173 -26.94 -11.45 -12.49
N LEU A 174 -26.51 -12.61 -12.00
CA LEU A 174 -27.22 -13.86 -12.27
C LEU A 174 -28.61 -13.84 -11.65
N SER A 175 -28.72 -13.30 -10.43
CA SER A 175 -29.99 -13.21 -9.71
C SER A 175 -30.99 -12.31 -10.42
N ILE A 176 -30.59 -11.09 -10.83
CA ILE A 176 -31.49 -10.18 -11.54
C ILE A 176 -31.92 -10.75 -12.90
N VAL A 177 -30.99 -11.34 -13.66
CA VAL A 177 -31.30 -11.97 -14.96
C VAL A 177 -32.23 -13.17 -14.78
N GLN A 178 -32.03 -13.97 -13.73
CA GLN A 178 -32.89 -15.11 -13.42
C GLN A 178 -34.29 -14.66 -13.01
N TYR A 179 -34.42 -13.69 -12.11
CA TYR A 179 -35.73 -13.21 -11.67
C TYR A 179 -36.51 -12.50 -12.78
N LEU A 180 -35.83 -11.79 -13.69
CA LEU A 180 -36.44 -11.15 -14.84
C LEU A 180 -36.55 -12.06 -16.08
N SER A 181 -36.13 -13.32 -15.99
CA SER A 181 -36.12 -14.25 -17.14
C SER A 181 -37.49 -14.42 -17.80
N SER A 182 -38.56 -14.38 -17.00
CA SER A 182 -39.95 -14.49 -17.46
C SER A 182 -40.61 -13.13 -17.76
N ALA A 183 -39.94 -12.02 -17.43
CA ALA A 183 -40.45 -10.65 -17.59
C ALA A 183 -39.94 -9.92 -18.84
N ARG A 184 -39.07 -10.57 -19.63
CA ARG A 184 -38.32 -10.04 -20.79
C ARG A 184 -37.46 -8.82 -20.46
N ILE A 185 -36.15 -8.95 -20.61
CA ILE A 185 -35.20 -7.83 -20.51
C ILE A 185 -34.92 -7.30 -21.92
N ASP A 186 -35.07 -5.99 -22.15
CA ASP A 186 -34.79 -5.36 -23.46
C ASP A 186 -33.30 -5.38 -23.78
N GLY A 187 -32.46 -5.16 -22.76
CA GLY A 187 -31.05 -5.43 -22.84
C GLY A 187 -30.20 -4.67 -21.84
N ALA A 188 -28.90 -4.73 -22.10
CA ALA A 188 -27.82 -4.26 -21.25
C ALA A 188 -27.09 -3.08 -21.90
N VAL A 189 -26.88 -2.01 -21.14
CA VAL A 189 -25.91 -0.96 -21.45
C VAL A 189 -24.66 -1.19 -20.62
N ILE A 190 -23.50 -1.29 -21.27
CA ILE A 190 -22.24 -1.58 -20.59
C ILE A 190 -21.39 -0.32 -20.52
N VAL A 191 -21.03 0.10 -19.31
CA VAL A 191 -20.25 1.32 -19.06
C VAL A 191 -18.77 0.96 -18.87
N THR A 192 -17.89 1.69 -19.56
CA THR A 192 -16.43 1.55 -19.46
C THR A 192 -15.73 2.90 -19.40
N THR A 193 -14.41 2.89 -19.28
CA THR A 193 -13.52 4.06 -19.46
C THR A 193 -12.47 3.76 -20.53
N PRO A 194 -11.80 4.78 -21.14
CA PRO A 194 -10.82 4.56 -22.21
C PRO A 194 -9.59 3.73 -21.82
N GLN A 195 -9.38 3.49 -20.53
CA GLN A 195 -8.20 2.82 -19.99
C GLN A 195 -8.24 1.31 -20.28
N GLU A 196 -7.13 0.74 -20.74
CA GLU A 196 -7.05 -0.67 -21.14
C GLU A 196 -7.48 -1.64 -20.02
N VAL A 197 -7.15 -1.33 -18.76
CA VAL A 197 -7.57 -2.15 -17.61
C VAL A 197 -9.09 -2.24 -17.51
N SER A 198 -9.80 -1.14 -17.78
CA SER A 198 -11.28 -1.12 -17.81
C SER A 198 -11.83 -1.97 -18.95
N LEU A 199 -11.22 -1.88 -20.13
CA LEU A 199 -11.66 -2.60 -21.32
C LEU A 199 -11.50 -4.11 -21.15
N GLN A 200 -10.42 -4.58 -20.50
CA GLN A 200 -10.22 -5.99 -20.22
C GLN A 200 -11.32 -6.59 -19.34
N ASP A 201 -11.77 -5.87 -18.31
CA ASP A 201 -12.86 -6.34 -17.45
C ASP A 201 -14.21 -6.28 -18.17
N VAL A 202 -14.45 -5.26 -18.99
CA VAL A 202 -15.66 -5.16 -19.82
C VAL A 202 -15.75 -6.28 -20.86
N ARG A 203 -14.63 -6.76 -21.41
CA ARG A 203 -14.65 -7.96 -22.28
C ARG A 203 -15.15 -9.20 -21.55
N LYS A 204 -14.87 -9.35 -20.24
CA LYS A 204 -15.41 -10.44 -19.42
C LYS A 204 -16.92 -10.25 -19.21
N GLU A 205 -17.34 -9.02 -18.97
CA GLU A 205 -18.75 -8.65 -18.78
C GLU A 205 -19.60 -8.92 -20.03
N ILE A 206 -19.09 -8.56 -21.22
CA ILE A 206 -19.73 -8.86 -22.50
C ILE A 206 -19.89 -10.38 -22.69
N ARG A 207 -18.83 -11.14 -22.39
CA ARG A 207 -18.88 -12.62 -22.47
C ARG A 207 -19.86 -13.20 -21.45
N PHE A 208 -19.98 -12.61 -20.27
CA PHE A 208 -20.99 -12.98 -19.29
C PHE A 208 -22.40 -12.79 -19.87
N CYS A 209 -22.71 -11.61 -20.40
CA CYS A 209 -24.00 -11.32 -21.03
C CYS A 209 -24.33 -12.32 -22.14
N GLN A 210 -23.36 -12.64 -23.01
CA GLN A 210 -23.51 -13.64 -24.07
C GLN A 210 -23.83 -15.05 -23.52
N LYS A 211 -23.17 -15.47 -22.43
CA LYS A 211 -23.39 -16.78 -21.79
C LYS A 211 -24.78 -16.91 -21.19
N VAL A 212 -25.29 -15.84 -20.57
CA VAL A 212 -26.62 -15.80 -19.96
C VAL A 212 -27.71 -15.36 -20.94
N GLN A 213 -27.35 -15.19 -22.22
CA GLN A 213 -28.24 -14.76 -23.30
C GLN A 213 -28.92 -13.40 -23.03
N LEU A 214 -28.27 -12.51 -22.28
CA LEU A 214 -28.72 -11.15 -22.03
C LEU A 214 -28.39 -10.28 -23.27
N PRO A 215 -29.40 -9.67 -23.94
CA PRO A 215 -29.15 -8.80 -25.08
C PRO A 215 -28.31 -7.58 -24.68
N ILE A 216 -27.34 -7.18 -25.51
CA ILE A 216 -26.53 -5.98 -25.27
C ILE A 216 -27.01 -4.88 -26.22
N ILE A 217 -27.51 -3.78 -25.66
CA ILE A 217 -27.92 -2.58 -26.40
C ILE A 217 -26.67 -1.89 -26.97
N GLY A 218 -25.64 -1.77 -26.15
CA GLY A 218 -24.33 -1.28 -26.57
C GLY A 218 -23.43 -0.88 -25.41
N VAL A 219 -22.29 -0.29 -25.77
CA VAL A 219 -21.25 0.14 -24.83
C VAL A 219 -21.18 1.66 -24.78
N VAL A 220 -20.96 2.21 -23.59
CA VAL A 220 -20.70 3.64 -23.36
C VAL A 220 -19.29 3.80 -22.81
N GLU A 221 -18.51 4.68 -23.44
CA GLU A 221 -17.19 5.06 -22.93
C GLU A 221 -17.30 6.33 -22.10
N ASN A 222 -17.35 6.18 -20.78
CA ASN A 222 -17.40 7.26 -19.82
C ASN A 222 -16.01 7.84 -19.54
N MET A 223 -15.97 9.08 -19.03
CA MET A 223 -14.73 9.82 -18.74
C MET A 223 -13.80 9.96 -19.95
N SER A 224 -14.37 10.01 -21.17
CA SER A 224 -13.64 10.09 -22.43
C SER A 224 -13.34 11.54 -22.79
N GLY A 225 -12.16 11.99 -22.38
CA GLY A 225 -11.71 13.37 -22.55
C GLY A 225 -12.27 14.31 -21.48
N PHE A 226 -11.94 15.59 -21.63
CA PHE A 226 -12.28 16.66 -20.69
C PHE A 226 -12.51 17.93 -21.48
N VAL A 227 -13.62 18.62 -21.22
CA VAL A 227 -13.90 19.93 -21.83
C VAL A 227 -13.67 21.01 -20.79
N CYS A 228 -12.67 21.86 -21.01
CA CYS A 228 -12.37 22.93 -20.06
C CYS A 228 -13.57 23.89 -19.96
N PRO A 229 -14.17 24.11 -18.78
CA PRO A 229 -15.34 24.96 -18.65
C PRO A 229 -15.05 26.43 -19.00
N LYS A 230 -13.79 26.85 -18.82
CA LYS A 230 -13.31 28.23 -19.05
C LYS A 230 -12.99 28.52 -20.51
N CYS A 231 -12.14 27.70 -21.15
CA CYS A 231 -11.68 27.98 -22.52
C CYS A 231 -12.32 27.10 -23.60
N LYS A 232 -13.19 26.14 -23.22
CA LYS A 232 -13.87 25.18 -24.11
C LYS A 232 -12.95 24.25 -24.91
N ASN A 233 -11.64 24.28 -24.68
CA ASN A 233 -10.72 23.31 -25.26
C ASN A 233 -10.99 21.91 -24.70
N THR A 234 -10.95 20.93 -25.59
CA THR A 234 -11.02 19.51 -25.25
C THR A 234 -9.61 18.96 -25.04
N SER A 235 -9.41 18.19 -23.97
CA SER A 235 -8.16 17.50 -23.67
C SER A 235 -8.44 16.03 -23.41
N GLN A 236 -7.61 15.13 -23.94
CA GLN A 236 -7.70 13.72 -23.61
C GLN A 236 -6.88 13.43 -22.36
N ILE A 237 -7.55 13.31 -21.21
CA ILE A 237 -6.89 12.99 -19.93
C ILE A 237 -6.43 11.53 -19.91
N PHE A 238 -7.27 10.63 -20.44
CA PHE A 238 -6.97 9.20 -20.57
C PHE A 238 -6.98 8.82 -22.05
N PRO A 239 -5.85 9.00 -22.76
CA PRO A 239 -5.79 8.64 -24.18
C PRO A 239 -5.88 7.11 -24.33
N PRO A 240 -6.70 6.60 -25.27
CA PRO A 240 -6.76 5.18 -25.56
C PRO A 240 -5.46 4.72 -26.24
N THR A 241 -4.79 3.71 -25.67
CA THR A 241 -3.55 3.17 -26.23
C THR A 241 -3.77 2.12 -27.30
N THR A 242 -4.96 1.51 -27.31
CA THR A 242 -5.34 0.40 -28.19
C THR A 242 -6.53 0.75 -29.09
N GLY A 243 -7.01 1.99 -29.11
CA GLY A 243 -8.23 2.38 -29.82
C GLY A 243 -9.50 2.40 -28.95
N GLY A 244 -9.38 2.09 -27.66
CA GLY A 244 -10.44 2.36 -26.68
C GLY A 244 -11.66 1.44 -26.82
N ALA A 245 -12.81 1.93 -26.37
CA ALA A 245 -14.07 1.20 -26.50
C ALA A 245 -14.51 1.00 -27.95
N GLU A 246 -14.13 1.90 -28.87
CA GLU A 246 -14.47 1.81 -30.29
C GLU A 246 -13.90 0.55 -30.92
N ARG A 247 -12.58 0.34 -30.83
CA ARG A 247 -11.95 -0.88 -31.34
C ARG A 247 -12.48 -2.14 -30.64
N MET A 248 -12.70 -2.08 -29.32
CA MET A 248 -13.27 -3.21 -28.58
C MET A 248 -14.67 -3.58 -29.12
N CYS A 249 -15.51 -2.59 -29.42
CA CYS A 249 -16.85 -2.80 -29.97
C CYS A 249 -16.78 -3.41 -31.37
N GLU A 250 -15.88 -2.95 -32.22
CA GLU A 250 -15.64 -3.54 -33.56
C GLU A 250 -15.22 -5.02 -33.44
N GLU A 251 -14.24 -5.33 -32.59
CA GLU A 251 -13.73 -6.69 -32.38
C GLU A 251 -14.80 -7.65 -31.85
N MET A 252 -15.76 -7.14 -31.08
CA MET A 252 -16.82 -7.92 -30.43
C MET A 252 -18.17 -7.84 -31.14
N ASN A 253 -18.24 -7.14 -32.29
CA ASN A 253 -19.45 -6.90 -33.06
C ASN A 253 -20.59 -6.29 -32.21
N LEU A 254 -20.26 -5.22 -31.48
CA LEU A 254 -21.18 -4.46 -30.63
C LEU A 254 -21.27 -3.00 -31.09
N THR A 255 -22.33 -2.33 -30.66
CA THR A 255 -22.52 -0.89 -30.93
C THR A 255 -21.88 -0.05 -29.83
N LEU A 256 -21.04 0.91 -30.22
CA LEU A 256 -20.62 2.00 -29.33
C LEU A 256 -21.72 3.07 -29.32
N LEU A 257 -22.43 3.21 -28.20
CA LEU A 257 -23.54 4.16 -28.07
C LEU A 257 -23.05 5.61 -28.00
N GLY A 258 -21.86 5.83 -27.45
CA GLY A 258 -21.28 7.15 -27.37
C GLY A 258 -20.15 7.26 -26.36
N ARG A 259 -19.63 8.48 -26.25
CA ARG A 259 -18.55 8.86 -25.34
C ARG A 259 -19.02 10.01 -24.44
N VAL A 260 -18.82 9.88 -23.14
CA VAL A 260 -19.18 10.90 -22.15
C VAL A 260 -17.90 11.53 -21.60
N PRO A 261 -17.67 12.84 -21.77
CA PRO A 261 -16.46 13.49 -21.27
C PRO A 261 -16.51 13.72 -19.75
N LEU A 262 -15.34 13.91 -19.14
CA LEU A 262 -15.22 14.42 -17.78
C LEU A 262 -15.73 15.85 -17.70
N ASP A 263 -16.71 16.08 -16.82
CA ASP A 263 -17.22 17.39 -16.47
C ASP A 263 -17.07 17.63 -14.96
N PRO A 264 -16.24 18.62 -14.53
CA PRO A 264 -16.05 18.95 -13.11
C PRO A 264 -17.33 19.37 -12.39
N ARG A 265 -18.35 19.81 -13.13
CA ARG A 265 -19.64 20.22 -12.56
C ARG A 265 -20.39 19.03 -11.95
N ILE A 266 -20.21 17.83 -12.52
CA ILE A 266 -20.81 16.59 -12.01
C ILE A 266 -20.26 16.27 -10.60
N GLY A 267 -18.98 16.55 -10.34
CA GLY A 267 -18.34 16.33 -9.04
C GLY A 267 -18.47 17.47 -8.02
N THR A 268 -18.99 18.64 -8.41
CA THR A 268 -19.19 19.80 -7.50
C THR A 268 -20.63 19.94 -7.02
N GLY A 269 -21.60 19.34 -7.72
CA GLY A 269 -22.98 19.17 -7.23
C GLY A 269 -23.21 17.88 -6.42
N LEU A 270 -22.28 16.93 -6.47
CA LEU A 270 -22.36 15.64 -5.78
C LEU A 270 -21.09 15.41 -4.95
N GLN A 271 -21.22 15.38 -3.62
CA GLN A 271 -20.16 14.78 -2.81
C GLN A 271 -20.18 13.27 -3.09
N ILE A 272 -19.18 12.70 -3.77
CA ILE A 272 -18.98 11.25 -3.86
C ILE A 272 -17.66 10.92 -3.16
N ALA A 273 -17.74 10.11 -2.11
CA ALA A 273 -16.58 9.44 -1.52
C ALA A 273 -16.27 8.18 -2.36
N VAL A 274 -15.08 8.09 -2.92
CA VAL A 274 -14.66 6.95 -3.75
C VAL A 274 -14.20 5.81 -2.85
N LEU A 275 -14.87 4.65 -2.92
CA LEU A 275 -14.74 3.49 -2.02
C LEU A 275 -14.06 2.27 -2.70
N VAL A 276 -13.05 2.50 -3.53
CA VAL A 276 -12.30 1.43 -4.26
C VAL A 276 -10.80 1.74 -4.12
N PRO A 277 -9.88 0.77 -4.21
CA PRO A 277 -8.46 1.08 -4.43
C PRO A 277 -8.29 2.01 -5.63
N VAL A 278 -8.07 3.29 -5.34
CA VAL A 278 -7.91 4.33 -6.33
C VAL A 278 -6.44 4.40 -6.72
N LEU A 279 -6.16 4.52 -8.01
CA LEU A 279 -4.88 5.03 -8.49
C LEU A 279 -4.98 6.55 -8.55
N LEU A 280 -4.28 7.24 -7.65
CA LEU A 280 -4.24 8.70 -7.59
C LEU A 280 -2.85 9.19 -8.02
N ASP A 281 -2.76 9.88 -9.16
CA ASP A 281 -1.57 10.65 -9.63
C ASP A 281 -1.89 12.16 -9.63
N PRO A 282 -2.01 12.80 -8.45
CA PRO A 282 -2.25 14.22 -8.37
C PRO A 282 -0.99 15.00 -8.77
N ARG A 283 -1.15 15.97 -9.68
CA ARG A 283 -0.10 16.93 -10.07
C ARG A 283 -0.43 18.31 -9.53
N ILE A 284 0.23 18.72 -8.45
CA ILE A 284 -0.11 19.94 -7.70
C ILE A 284 1.15 20.76 -7.43
N GLY A 285 1.08 22.08 -7.67
CA GLY A 285 2.23 22.97 -7.47
C GLY A 285 2.63 23.16 -6.00
N THR A 286 1.65 23.28 -5.09
CA THR A 286 1.86 23.61 -3.68
C THR A 286 0.83 22.94 -2.78
N GLY A 287 1.28 22.29 -1.70
CA GLY A 287 0.49 21.91 -0.53
C GLY A 287 -0.61 20.88 -0.78
N LEU A 288 -0.37 19.62 -0.44
CA LEU A 288 -1.39 18.56 -0.44
C LEU A 288 -1.45 17.86 0.92
N GLN A 289 -2.66 17.71 1.45
CA GLN A 289 -2.94 16.89 2.62
C GLN A 289 -3.80 15.70 2.20
N ILE A 290 -3.34 14.49 2.49
CA ILE A 290 -4.06 13.26 2.15
C ILE A 290 -4.30 12.46 3.44
N ALA A 291 -5.56 12.16 3.72
CA ALA A 291 -5.96 11.16 4.71
C ALA A 291 -6.46 9.92 3.97
N VAL A 292 -5.83 8.77 4.20
CA VAL A 292 -6.14 7.51 3.50
C VAL A 292 -6.80 6.54 4.47
N LEU A 293 -8.08 6.26 4.23
CA LEU A 293 -8.93 5.36 5.04
C LEU A 293 -9.21 4.02 4.35
N VAL A 294 -8.86 3.86 3.07
CA VAL A 294 -8.98 2.60 2.29
C VAL A 294 -7.64 2.28 1.60
N PRO A 295 -7.32 1.03 1.25
CA PRO A 295 -6.08 0.71 0.53
C PRO A 295 -6.03 1.45 -0.81
N VAL A 296 -4.98 2.23 -1.08
CA VAL A 296 -4.84 3.11 -2.27
C VAL A 296 -3.43 2.97 -2.84
N LEU A 297 -3.27 3.18 -4.15
CA LEU A 297 -1.96 3.38 -4.79
C LEU A 297 -1.77 4.86 -5.12
N LEU A 298 -0.76 5.48 -4.51
CA LEU A 298 -0.49 6.92 -4.59
C LEU A 298 0.87 7.19 -5.27
N ASP A 299 0.84 7.89 -6.42
CA ASP A 299 2.03 8.43 -7.12
C ASP A 299 1.89 9.96 -7.26
N PRO A 300 1.92 10.74 -6.17
CA PRO A 300 1.75 12.19 -6.24
C PRO A 300 3.00 12.90 -6.78
N ARG A 301 2.80 13.88 -7.67
CA ARG A 301 3.87 14.78 -8.16
C ARG A 301 3.64 16.20 -7.66
N ILE A 302 4.44 16.62 -6.68
CA ILE A 302 4.19 17.87 -5.94
C ILE A 302 5.43 18.76 -5.91
N GLY A 303 5.25 20.07 -6.14
CA GLY A 303 6.35 21.03 -6.01
C GLY A 303 6.82 21.21 -4.57
N THR A 304 5.89 21.53 -3.66
CA THR A 304 6.20 21.83 -2.25
C THR A 304 5.12 21.28 -1.30
N GLY A 305 5.52 20.62 -0.21
CA GLY A 305 4.68 20.26 0.95
C GLY A 305 3.64 19.17 0.71
N LEU A 306 3.91 17.95 1.19
CA LEU A 306 2.93 16.86 1.27
C LEU A 306 2.85 16.34 2.71
N GLN A 307 1.64 16.24 3.25
CA GLN A 307 1.37 15.59 4.54
C GLN A 307 0.44 14.39 4.31
N ILE A 308 0.85 13.22 4.77
CA ILE A 308 0.07 11.98 4.63
C ILE A 308 -0.14 11.33 5.99
N ALA A 309 -1.41 11.05 6.30
CA ALA A 309 -1.80 10.19 7.42
C ALA A 309 -2.41 8.89 6.88
N VAL A 310 -1.82 7.75 7.25
CA VAL A 310 -2.20 6.43 6.73
C VAL A 310 -2.69 5.53 7.86
N LEU A 311 -3.97 5.13 7.77
CA LEU A 311 -4.64 4.25 8.76
C LEU A 311 -4.89 2.82 8.23
N VAL A 312 -4.59 2.56 6.96
CA VAL A 312 -4.73 1.24 6.29
C VAL A 312 -3.52 0.96 5.37
N PRO A 313 -3.21 -0.30 5.00
CA PRO A 313 -2.03 -0.58 4.16
C PRO A 313 -2.07 0.15 2.81
N VAL A 314 -0.97 0.80 2.44
CA VAL A 314 -0.87 1.66 1.25
C VAL A 314 0.49 1.42 0.55
N LEU A 315 0.52 1.60 -0.77
CA LEU A 315 1.75 1.68 -1.57
C LEU A 315 1.94 3.12 -2.07
N LEU A 316 3.09 3.72 -1.73
CA LEU A 316 3.40 5.13 -1.94
C LEU A 316 4.73 5.32 -2.70
N ASP A 317 4.67 5.94 -3.89
CA ASP A 317 5.84 6.38 -4.69
C ASP A 317 5.75 7.89 -4.98
N PRO A 318 5.89 8.77 -3.96
CA PRO A 318 5.74 10.21 -4.16
C PRO A 318 6.97 10.87 -4.79
N ARG A 319 6.76 11.79 -5.74
CA ARG A 319 7.81 12.66 -6.32
C ARG A 319 7.63 14.11 -5.90
N ILE A 320 8.49 14.59 -5.01
CA ILE A 320 8.29 15.89 -4.34
C ILE A 320 9.53 16.78 -4.46
N GLY A 321 9.34 18.07 -4.74
CA GLY A 321 10.44 19.04 -4.71
C GLY A 321 10.95 19.28 -3.28
N THR A 322 10.07 19.72 -2.37
CA THR A 322 10.43 20.04 -0.98
C THR A 322 9.37 19.59 0.03
N GLY A 323 9.76 18.95 1.14
CA GLY A 323 8.94 18.74 2.33
C GLY A 323 7.89 17.64 2.21
N LEU A 324 8.16 16.46 2.77
CA LEU A 324 7.20 15.37 2.98
C LEU A 324 7.15 15.01 4.47
N GLN A 325 5.95 14.95 5.04
CA GLN A 325 5.71 14.43 6.38
C GLN A 325 4.74 13.25 6.30
N ILE A 326 5.15 12.10 6.85
CA ILE A 326 4.34 10.89 6.86
C ILE A 326 4.18 10.38 8.29
N ALA A 327 2.94 10.17 8.70
CA ALA A 327 2.58 9.46 9.92
C ALA A 327 1.87 8.15 9.56
N VAL A 328 2.43 7.02 10.01
CA VAL A 328 1.96 5.68 9.64
C VAL A 328 1.67 4.82 10.88
N LEU A 329 0.44 4.30 10.96
CA LEU A 329 -0.06 3.44 12.04
C LEU A 329 -0.26 1.97 11.64
N VAL A 330 0.02 1.62 10.38
CA VAL A 330 -0.14 0.27 9.79
C VAL A 330 0.98 -0.04 8.78
N PRO A 331 1.29 -1.31 8.45
CA PRO A 331 2.39 -1.62 7.53
C PRO A 331 2.25 -0.96 6.15
N VAL A 332 3.33 -0.35 5.66
CA VAL A 332 3.36 0.42 4.41
C VAL A 332 4.66 0.13 3.65
N LEU A 333 4.60 0.20 2.31
CA LEU A 333 5.76 0.19 1.42
C LEU A 333 5.94 1.58 0.79
N LEU A 334 7.14 2.15 0.95
CA LEU A 334 7.45 3.55 0.60
C LEU A 334 8.74 3.64 -0.24
N ASP A 335 8.63 4.17 -1.47
CA ASP A 335 9.76 4.52 -2.36
C ASP A 335 9.69 6.01 -2.76
N PRO A 336 9.91 6.96 -1.84
CA PRO A 336 9.76 8.38 -2.15
C PRO A 336 10.99 8.97 -2.86
N ARG A 337 10.77 9.82 -3.86
CA ARG A 337 11.80 10.64 -4.54
C ARG A 337 11.64 12.11 -4.20
N ILE A 338 12.54 12.66 -3.37
CA ILE A 338 12.36 13.99 -2.80
C ILE A 338 13.61 14.86 -3.01
N GLY A 339 13.43 16.13 -3.39
CA GLY A 339 14.53 17.09 -3.46
C GLY A 339 15.08 17.44 -2.07
N THR A 340 14.23 17.93 -1.17
CA THR A 340 14.62 18.35 0.19
C THR A 340 13.58 17.98 1.25
N GLY A 341 14.02 17.51 2.43
CA GLY A 341 13.24 17.38 3.66
C GLY A 341 12.17 16.27 3.65
N LEU A 342 12.48 15.12 4.26
CA LEU A 342 11.51 14.07 4.60
C LEU A 342 11.51 13.82 6.11
N GLN A 343 10.33 13.83 6.72
CA GLN A 343 10.13 13.43 8.11
C GLN A 343 9.14 12.26 8.16
N ILE A 344 9.55 11.16 8.80
CA ILE A 344 8.72 9.96 8.95
C ILE A 344 8.62 9.60 10.43
N ALA A 345 7.39 9.44 10.91
CA ALA A 345 7.08 8.88 12.22
C ALA A 345 6.25 7.60 12.04
N VAL A 346 6.74 6.48 12.57
CA VAL A 346 6.15 5.15 12.32
C VAL A 346 6.01 4.35 13.62
N LEU A 347 4.83 3.77 13.86
CA LEU A 347 4.56 2.90 15.01
C LEU A 347 4.39 1.40 14.65
N VAL A 348 4.66 1.03 13.40
CA VAL A 348 4.53 -0.34 12.84
C VAL A 348 5.73 -0.70 11.93
N PRO A 349 5.95 -1.98 11.57
CA PRO A 349 7.00 -2.35 10.61
C PRO A 349 6.80 -1.72 9.23
N VAL A 350 7.87 -1.18 8.65
CA VAL A 350 7.85 -0.51 7.34
C VAL A 350 9.09 -0.87 6.53
N LEU A 351 8.92 -0.98 5.21
CA LEU A 351 10.00 -1.11 4.23
C LEU A 351 10.15 0.21 3.46
N LEU A 352 11.35 0.78 3.48
CA LEU A 352 11.66 2.12 2.97
C LEU A 352 12.91 2.11 2.07
N ASP A 353 12.76 2.55 0.81
CA ASP A 353 13.86 2.81 -0.14
C ASP A 353 13.80 4.26 -0.65
N PRO A 354 14.05 5.27 0.20
CA PRO A 354 13.90 6.67 -0.20
C PRO A 354 15.11 7.20 -1.00
N ARG A 355 14.85 8.00 -2.05
CA ARG A 355 15.87 8.75 -2.80
C ARG A 355 15.73 10.25 -2.54
N ILE A 356 16.65 10.83 -1.77
CA ILE A 356 16.51 12.19 -1.26
C ILE A 356 17.74 13.04 -1.57
N GLY A 357 17.54 14.29 -2.01
CA GLY A 357 18.65 15.23 -2.17
C GLY A 357 19.25 15.66 -0.82
N THR A 358 18.43 16.25 0.05
CA THR A 358 18.87 16.74 1.38
C THR A 358 17.85 16.42 2.48
N GLY A 359 18.32 16.03 3.67
CA GLY A 359 17.56 15.99 4.93
C GLY A 359 16.50 14.91 5.02
N LEU A 360 16.81 13.81 5.72
CA LEU A 360 15.87 12.78 6.14
C LEU A 360 15.89 12.64 7.67
N GLN A 361 14.73 12.71 8.31
CA GLN A 361 14.54 12.43 9.73
C GLN A 361 13.54 11.29 9.90
N ILE A 362 13.96 10.23 10.59
CA ILE A 362 13.15 9.03 10.82
C ILE A 362 13.09 8.76 12.33
N ALA A 363 11.87 8.62 12.87
CA ALA A 363 11.61 8.19 14.24
C ALA A 363 10.69 6.96 14.24
N VAL A 364 11.16 5.80 14.72
CA VAL A 364 10.40 4.52 14.64
C VAL A 364 10.49 3.72 15.94
N LEU A 365 9.41 3.01 16.29
CA LEU A 365 9.26 2.25 17.54
C LEU A 365 9.23 0.71 17.37
N VAL A 366 9.57 0.19 16.19
CA VAL A 366 9.39 -1.24 15.80
C VAL A 366 10.42 -1.63 14.73
N PRO A 367 10.51 -2.91 14.30
CA PRO A 367 11.50 -3.34 13.32
C PRO A 367 11.43 -2.61 11.98
N VAL A 368 12.58 -2.18 11.45
CA VAL A 368 12.66 -1.45 10.18
C VAL A 368 13.74 -2.03 9.27
N LEU A 369 13.43 -2.09 7.97
CA LEU A 369 14.38 -2.35 6.89
C LEU A 369 14.49 -1.11 5.99
N LEU A 370 15.70 -0.56 5.87
CA LEU A 370 15.96 0.73 5.23
C LEU A 370 17.18 0.65 4.28
N ASP A 371 17.01 1.00 3.01
CA ASP A 371 18.09 1.18 2.01
C ASP A 371 18.04 2.61 1.40
N PRO A 372 18.28 3.68 2.18
CA PRO A 372 18.11 5.04 1.69
C PRO A 372 19.30 5.52 0.84
N ARG A 373 19.02 6.25 -0.24
CA ARG A 373 20.03 6.97 -1.04
C ARG A 373 19.88 8.48 -0.88
N ILE A 374 20.82 9.09 -0.17
CA ILE A 374 20.69 10.49 0.28
C ILE A 374 21.92 11.32 -0.13
N GLY A 375 21.72 12.52 -0.64
CA GLY A 375 22.83 13.45 -0.89
C GLY A 375 23.46 13.96 0.40
N THR A 376 22.67 14.58 1.29
CA THR A 376 23.16 15.15 2.56
C THR A 376 22.17 14.95 3.71
N GLY A 377 22.66 14.63 4.91
CA GLY A 377 21.93 14.69 6.18
C GLY A 377 20.86 13.61 6.38
N LEU A 378 21.20 12.57 7.14
CA LEU A 378 20.27 11.56 7.64
C LEU A 378 20.32 11.52 9.18
N GLN A 379 19.17 11.66 9.82
CA GLN A 379 19.00 11.48 11.26
C GLN A 379 17.99 10.37 11.52
N ILE A 380 18.40 9.33 12.25
CA ILE A 380 17.57 8.17 12.56
C ILE A 380 17.53 7.97 14.07
N ALA A 381 16.32 7.90 14.64
CA ALA A 381 16.07 7.49 16.01
C ALA A 381 15.14 6.27 16.03
N VAL A 382 15.62 5.10 16.47
CA VAL A 382 14.82 3.87 16.45
C VAL A 382 14.82 3.16 17.79
N PHE A 383 13.66 2.66 18.20
CA PHE A 383 13.48 1.73 19.31
C PHE A 383 13.04 0.37 18.75
N GLY A 384 13.93 -0.61 18.68
CA GLY A 384 13.66 -1.94 18.08
C GLY A 384 14.77 -2.48 17.16
N PRO A 385 14.57 -3.66 16.54
CA PRO A 385 15.54 -4.27 15.61
C PRO A 385 15.67 -3.50 14.30
N VAL A 386 16.88 -3.26 13.79
CA VAL A 386 17.05 -2.51 12.53
C VAL A 386 18.08 -3.14 11.59
N LEU A 387 17.73 -3.21 10.31
CA LEU A 387 18.66 -3.48 9.21
C LEU A 387 18.76 -2.22 8.34
N LEU A 388 19.95 -1.59 8.27
CA LEU A 388 20.19 -0.47 7.37
C LEU A 388 21.41 -0.67 6.46
N ASP A 389 21.25 -0.38 5.17
CA ASP A 389 22.32 -0.27 4.16
C ASP A 389 22.25 1.11 3.46
N PRO A 390 22.54 2.22 4.16
CA PRO A 390 22.34 3.55 3.58
C PRO A 390 23.53 3.97 2.69
N ARG A 391 23.21 4.64 1.57
CA ARG A 391 24.21 5.29 0.69
C ARG A 391 24.08 6.80 0.78
N ILE A 392 25.04 7.47 1.41
CA ILE A 392 24.92 8.88 1.78
C ILE A 392 26.13 9.68 1.30
N GLY A 393 25.92 10.86 0.73
CA GLY A 393 27.03 11.76 0.39
C GLY A 393 27.71 12.32 1.65
N THR A 394 26.95 13.01 2.51
CA THR A 394 27.48 13.62 3.74
C THR A 394 26.51 13.52 4.93
N GLY A 395 27.03 13.31 6.14
CA GLY A 395 26.32 13.51 7.40
C GLY A 395 25.25 12.46 7.73
N LEU A 396 25.63 11.43 8.50
CA LEU A 396 24.71 10.45 9.09
C LEU A 396 24.77 10.51 10.62
N GLN A 397 23.63 10.63 11.27
CA GLN A 397 23.48 10.52 12.72
C GLN A 397 22.46 9.43 13.04
N ILE A 398 22.87 8.41 13.80
CA ILE A 398 21.98 7.31 14.20
C ILE A 398 21.99 7.17 15.72
N ALA A 399 20.80 7.16 16.31
CA ALA A 399 20.55 6.75 17.69
C ALA A 399 19.63 5.52 17.69
N VAL A 400 20.10 4.36 18.15
CA VAL A 400 19.27 3.15 18.21
C VAL A 400 19.24 2.52 19.59
N PHE A 401 18.03 2.13 20.00
CA PHE A 401 17.69 1.40 21.21
C PHE A 401 17.12 0.02 20.83
N GLY A 402 17.98 -0.89 20.39
CA GLY A 402 17.64 -2.26 19.97
C GLY A 402 18.78 -2.96 19.20
N PRO A 403 18.65 -4.24 18.81
CA PRO A 403 19.68 -4.96 18.04
C PRO A 403 19.76 -4.46 16.60
N VAL A 404 20.96 -4.25 16.09
CA VAL A 404 21.14 -3.50 14.84
C VAL A 404 22.23 -4.11 13.94
N LEU A 405 21.95 -4.15 12.64
CA LEU A 405 22.91 -4.47 11.59
C LEU A 405 23.02 -3.27 10.63
N LEU A 406 24.22 -2.72 10.50
CA LEU A 406 24.51 -1.53 9.67
C LEU A 406 25.67 -1.80 8.71
N ASP A 407 25.44 -1.59 7.40
CA ASP A 407 26.48 -1.55 6.36
C ASP A 407 26.43 -0.21 5.59
N PRO A 408 26.72 0.94 6.22
CA PRO A 408 26.58 2.23 5.58
C PRO A 408 27.75 2.56 4.64
N ARG A 409 27.45 3.13 3.47
CA ARG A 409 28.42 3.71 2.54
C ARG A 409 28.29 5.22 2.50
N ILE A 410 29.27 5.93 3.04
CA ILE A 410 29.17 7.38 3.27
C ILE A 410 30.39 8.10 2.71
N GLY A 411 30.21 9.25 2.06
CA GLY A 411 31.35 10.10 1.70
C GLY A 411 32.02 10.68 2.95
N THR A 412 31.32 11.56 3.68
CA THR A 412 31.90 12.26 4.85
C THR A 412 30.97 12.31 6.06
N GLY A 413 31.52 12.14 7.27
CA GLY A 413 30.85 12.43 8.54
C GLY A 413 29.76 11.44 8.97
N LEU A 414 30.13 10.50 9.84
CA LEU A 414 29.23 9.51 10.44
C LEU A 414 29.30 9.59 11.98
N GLY A 415 28.17 9.82 12.62
CA GLY A 415 27.99 9.77 14.09
C GLY A 415 27.02 8.67 14.47
N ILE A 416 27.45 7.71 15.27
CA ILE A 416 26.61 6.59 15.72
C ILE A 416 26.62 6.53 17.26
N ALA A 417 25.43 6.48 17.86
CA ALA A 417 25.23 6.20 19.28
C ALA A 417 24.32 4.98 19.45
N VAL A 418 24.81 3.89 20.06
CA VAL A 418 24.01 2.65 20.23
C VAL A 418 24.09 2.08 21.65
N LEU A 419 22.95 1.59 22.14
CA LEU A 419 22.78 1.14 23.53
C LEU A 419 22.75 -0.40 23.72
N VAL A 420 22.70 -1.19 22.65
CA VAL A 420 22.36 -2.65 22.64
C VAL A 420 23.28 -3.37 21.61
N PRO A 421 23.30 -4.72 21.43
CA PRO A 421 24.29 -5.36 20.56
C PRO A 421 24.20 -4.96 19.09
N VAL A 422 25.35 -4.67 18.47
CA VAL A 422 25.44 -4.16 17.10
C VAL A 422 26.50 -4.89 16.29
N LEU A 423 26.19 -5.15 15.02
CA LEU A 423 27.17 -5.48 13.99
C LEU A 423 27.30 -4.30 13.01
N LEU A 424 28.51 -3.77 12.86
CA LEU A 424 28.83 -2.55 12.11
C LEU A 424 29.95 -2.80 11.08
N ASP A 425 29.69 -2.63 9.79
CA ASP A 425 30.69 -2.60 8.70
C ASP A 425 30.60 -1.28 7.90
N PRO A 426 30.93 -0.12 8.50
CA PRO A 426 30.80 1.16 7.80
C PRO A 426 31.96 1.41 6.83
N ARG A 427 31.65 1.95 5.65
CA ARG A 427 32.62 2.42 4.65
C ARG A 427 32.54 3.92 4.50
N THR A 428 33.60 4.65 4.89
CA THR A 428 33.62 6.11 4.87
C THR A 428 34.92 6.72 4.34
N ASP A 429 34.87 7.85 3.63
CA ASP A 429 36.11 8.51 3.19
C ASP A 429 36.73 9.32 4.35
N THR A 430 35.91 9.99 5.17
CA THR A 430 36.39 10.81 6.31
C THR A 430 35.42 10.82 7.50
N GLY A 431 35.96 10.76 8.72
CA GLY A 431 35.31 11.15 9.97
C GLY A 431 34.20 10.22 10.46
N LEU A 432 34.56 9.28 11.34
CA LEU A 432 33.62 8.40 12.06
C LEU A 432 33.73 8.60 13.58
N GLN A 433 32.62 8.92 14.23
CA GLN A 433 32.47 8.98 15.68
C GLN A 433 31.47 7.91 16.15
N ILE A 434 31.89 7.01 17.02
CA ILE A 434 31.03 5.96 17.56
C ILE A 434 31.07 5.98 19.09
N THR A 435 29.89 6.06 19.71
CA THR A 435 29.71 5.88 21.15
C THR A 435 28.83 4.64 21.40
N VAL A 436 29.35 3.68 22.17
CA VAL A 436 28.72 2.38 22.38
C VAL A 436 28.52 2.09 23.86
N PHE A 437 27.31 1.69 24.24
CA PHE A 437 26.94 1.28 25.60
C PHE A 437 26.52 -0.20 25.73
N GLY A 438 26.72 -1.03 24.69
CA GLY A 438 26.47 -2.48 24.66
C GLY A 438 27.59 -3.27 23.94
N PRO A 439 27.53 -4.62 23.84
CA PRO A 439 28.58 -5.41 23.18
C PRO A 439 28.50 -5.27 21.65
N VAL A 440 29.64 -5.04 20.98
CA VAL A 440 29.65 -4.70 19.54
C VAL A 440 30.74 -5.44 18.77
N LEU A 441 30.44 -5.77 17.51
CA LEU A 441 31.40 -6.20 16.50
C LEU A 441 31.50 -5.12 15.41
N LEU A 442 32.73 -4.69 15.11
CA LEU A 442 33.03 -3.56 14.24
C LEU A 442 34.17 -3.91 13.27
N ASP A 443 33.90 -3.84 11.96
CA ASP A 443 34.88 -3.98 10.86
C ASP A 443 34.82 -2.74 9.93
N PRO A 444 35.16 -1.53 10.41
CA PRO A 444 35.02 -0.33 9.60
C PRO A 444 36.16 -0.17 8.56
N ARG A 445 35.83 0.35 7.37
CA ARG A 445 36.80 0.75 6.33
C ARG A 445 36.78 2.24 6.11
N ILE A 446 37.84 2.93 6.50
CA ILE A 446 37.83 4.40 6.60
C ILE A 446 39.06 5.01 5.93
N GLY A 447 38.88 6.09 5.18
CA GLY A 447 40.00 6.87 4.65
C GLY A 447 40.76 7.60 5.77
N THR A 448 40.09 8.49 6.50
CA THR A 448 40.71 9.31 7.56
C THR A 448 39.83 9.49 8.80
N GLY A 449 40.40 9.45 10.01
CA GLY A 449 39.81 9.93 11.26
C GLY A 449 38.68 9.07 11.83
N LEU A 450 39.02 8.14 12.73
CA LEU A 450 38.09 7.35 13.54
C LEU A 450 38.24 7.67 15.03
N GLN A 451 37.14 8.01 15.70
CA GLN A 451 37.05 8.19 17.15
C GLN A 451 36.02 7.23 17.74
N ILE A 452 36.46 6.38 18.68
CA ILE A 452 35.58 5.40 19.34
C ILE A 452 35.69 5.57 20.85
N ALA A 453 34.53 5.70 21.51
CA ALA A 453 34.40 5.62 22.97
C ALA A 453 33.59 4.38 23.36
N VAL A 454 34.19 3.48 24.13
CA VAL A 454 33.62 2.17 24.47
C VAL A 454 33.54 1.97 25.99
N LEU A 455 32.33 1.64 26.46
CA LEU A 455 32.02 1.38 27.89
C LEU A 455 31.64 -0.08 28.19
N VAL A 456 31.62 -0.98 27.20
CA VAL A 456 31.27 -2.42 27.32
C VAL A 456 32.18 -3.27 26.40
N PRO A 457 32.45 -4.58 26.60
CA PRO A 457 33.40 -5.35 25.76
C PRO A 457 33.09 -5.33 24.25
N VAL A 458 34.13 -5.18 23.42
CA VAL A 458 34.02 -5.00 21.97
C VAL A 458 35.11 -5.79 21.23
N LEU A 459 34.81 -6.24 20.01
CA LEU A 459 35.77 -6.77 19.03
C LEU A 459 35.88 -5.79 17.86
N LEU A 460 37.10 -5.26 17.60
CA LEU A 460 37.36 -4.32 16.49
C LEU A 460 38.42 -4.88 15.52
N ASP A 461 38.12 -4.89 14.22
CA ASP A 461 39.08 -5.14 13.11
C ASP A 461 39.02 -3.99 12.09
N PRO A 462 39.44 -2.75 12.43
CA PRO A 462 39.28 -1.61 11.54
C PRO A 462 40.39 -1.53 10.47
N ARG A 463 40.04 -1.11 9.24
CA ARG A 463 40.98 -0.78 8.17
C ARG A 463 40.96 0.71 7.86
N ILE A 464 42.03 1.42 8.22
CA ILE A 464 42.04 2.89 8.21
C ILE A 464 43.27 3.43 7.45
N GLY A 465 43.08 4.46 6.63
CA GLY A 465 44.20 5.17 6.00
C GLY A 465 45.02 5.97 7.02
N THR A 466 44.39 6.91 7.73
CA THR A 466 45.07 7.79 8.70
C THR A 466 44.21 8.06 9.96
N GLY A 467 44.83 8.07 11.14
CA GLY A 467 44.27 8.60 12.39
C GLY A 467 43.16 7.75 13.03
N LEU A 468 43.50 7.01 14.09
CA LEU A 468 42.56 6.31 14.97
C LEU A 468 42.78 6.74 16.43
N GLN A 469 41.71 7.15 17.10
CA GLN A 469 41.67 7.46 18.53
C GLN A 469 40.64 6.55 19.23
N ILE A 470 41.09 5.78 20.21
CA ILE A 470 40.23 4.88 20.99
C ILE A 470 40.40 5.17 22.48
N ALA A 471 39.29 5.39 23.18
CA ALA A 471 39.23 5.43 24.64
C ALA A 471 38.41 4.24 25.16
N VAL A 472 39.02 3.41 26.01
CA VAL A 472 38.44 2.14 26.47
C VAL A 472 38.41 2.05 27.99
N LEU A 473 37.23 1.79 28.56
CA LEU A 473 37.01 1.55 30.00
C LEU A 473 36.63 0.09 30.36
N VAL A 474 36.62 -0.83 29.38
CA VAL A 474 36.32 -2.29 29.52
C VAL A 474 37.29 -3.19 28.73
N PRO A 475 37.37 -4.51 28.94
CA PRO A 475 38.23 -5.37 28.12
C PRO A 475 37.83 -5.39 26.63
N VAL A 476 38.80 -5.30 25.73
CA VAL A 476 38.59 -5.23 24.26
C VAL A 476 39.62 -6.11 23.53
N LEU A 477 39.22 -6.70 22.40
CA LEU A 477 40.10 -7.34 21.41
C LEU A 477 40.24 -6.44 20.18
N LEU A 478 41.47 -6.11 19.79
CA LEU A 478 41.75 -5.17 18.69
C LEU A 478 42.78 -5.75 17.71
N ASP A 479 42.43 -5.87 16.42
CA ASP A 479 43.33 -6.20 15.29
C ASP A 479 43.26 -5.11 14.19
N PRO A 480 43.71 -3.87 14.44
CA PRO A 480 43.56 -2.80 13.46
C PRO A 480 44.64 -2.82 12.37
N ARG A 481 44.26 -2.48 11.12
CA ARG A 481 45.18 -2.23 10.00
C ARG A 481 45.17 -0.76 9.61
N ILE A 482 46.26 -0.04 9.88
CA ILE A 482 46.29 1.42 9.78
C ILE A 482 47.49 1.90 8.96
N GLY A 483 47.29 2.86 8.06
CA GLY A 483 48.40 3.50 7.35
C GLY A 483 49.27 4.36 8.27
N THR A 484 48.68 5.36 8.95
CA THR A 484 49.40 6.28 9.84
C THR A 484 48.60 6.65 11.10
N GLY A 485 49.26 6.73 12.26
CA GLY A 485 48.77 7.35 13.49
C GLY A 485 47.66 6.59 14.24
N LEU A 486 48.03 5.93 15.34
CA LEU A 486 47.11 5.31 16.30
C LEU A 486 47.36 5.84 17.72
N GLN A 487 46.32 6.33 18.39
CA GLN A 487 46.33 6.74 19.79
C GLN A 487 45.31 5.93 20.58
N ILE A 488 45.77 5.21 21.61
CA ILE A 488 44.90 4.40 22.48
C ILE A 488 45.13 4.78 23.95
N ALA A 489 44.05 5.06 24.67
CA ALA A 489 44.05 5.19 26.13
C ALA A 489 43.22 4.06 26.76
N VAL A 490 43.85 3.28 27.64
CA VAL A 490 43.29 2.05 28.20
C VAL A 490 43.35 2.04 29.73
N LEU A 491 42.21 1.82 30.38
CA LEU A 491 42.10 1.71 31.85
C LEU A 491 41.81 0.27 32.36
N VAL A 492 41.75 -0.73 31.48
CA VAL A 492 41.43 -2.16 31.81
C VAL A 492 42.05 -3.13 30.78
N PRO A 493 42.23 -4.43 31.09
CA PRO A 493 43.08 -5.31 30.27
C PRO A 493 42.61 -5.44 28.81
N VAL A 494 43.54 -5.34 27.86
CA VAL A 494 43.28 -5.39 26.41
C VAL A 494 44.27 -6.34 25.73
N LEU A 495 43.84 -7.00 24.65
CA LEU A 495 44.71 -7.73 23.72
C LEU A 495 44.77 -6.97 22.39
N LEU A 496 45.98 -6.64 21.95
CA LEU A 496 46.26 -5.81 20.77
C LEU A 496 47.20 -6.55 19.80
N ASP A 497 46.77 -6.76 18.55
CA ASP A 497 47.62 -7.21 17.41
C ASP A 497 47.53 -6.22 16.23
N PRO A 498 48.05 -4.97 16.36
CA PRO A 498 47.87 -3.96 15.32
C PRO A 498 48.93 -4.07 14.21
N ARG A 499 48.51 -3.81 12.96
CA ARG A 499 49.40 -3.64 11.79
C ARG A 499 49.40 -2.20 11.31
N ILE A 500 50.50 -1.48 11.53
CA ILE A 500 50.55 -0.02 11.34
C ILE A 500 51.74 0.38 10.45
N GLY A 501 51.51 1.29 9.49
CA GLY A 501 52.61 1.85 8.69
C GLY A 501 53.52 2.77 9.52
N THR A 502 52.97 3.81 10.15
CA THR A 502 53.73 4.78 10.96
C THR A 502 52.99 5.24 12.22
N GLY A 503 53.69 5.37 13.36
CA GLY A 503 53.26 6.06 14.57
C GLY A 503 52.16 5.37 15.40
N LEU A 504 52.55 4.77 16.53
CA LEU A 504 51.63 4.25 17.56
C LEU A 504 51.95 4.91 18.91
N GLN A 505 50.94 5.48 19.58
CA GLN A 505 51.01 5.99 20.95
C GLN A 505 49.98 5.29 21.83
N ILE A 506 50.43 4.63 22.90
CA ILE A 506 49.56 3.92 23.84
C ILE A 506 49.82 4.43 25.26
N ALA A 507 48.75 4.81 25.97
CA ALA A 507 48.78 5.10 27.40
C ALA A 507 47.97 4.05 28.17
N VAL A 508 48.61 3.36 29.13
CA VAL A 508 48.05 2.19 29.81
C VAL A 508 48.21 2.27 31.33
N LEU A 509 47.11 2.09 32.07
CA LEU A 509 47.11 2.05 33.55
C LEU A 509 46.94 0.64 34.15
N VAL A 510 46.82 -0.40 33.33
CA VAL A 510 46.53 -1.81 33.70
C VAL A 510 47.30 -2.84 32.81
N PRO A 511 47.38 -4.13 33.15
CA PRO A 511 48.12 -5.09 32.33
C PRO A 511 47.55 -5.27 30.91
N VAL A 512 48.42 -5.30 29.90
CA VAL A 512 48.04 -5.44 28.47
C VAL A 512 48.97 -6.46 27.77
N LEU A 513 48.41 -7.21 26.82
CA LEU A 513 49.16 -8.08 25.89
C LEU A 513 49.26 -7.39 24.52
N LEU A 514 50.48 -7.22 24.01
CA LEU A 514 50.79 -6.48 22.79
C LEU A 514 51.65 -7.31 21.81
N ASP A 515 51.15 -7.58 20.60
CA ASP A 515 51.92 -8.15 19.46
C ASP A 515 51.83 -7.24 18.21
N PRO A 516 52.42 -6.03 18.22
CA PRO A 516 52.23 -5.09 17.11
C PRO A 516 53.24 -5.29 15.96
N ARG A 517 52.80 -5.08 14.72
CA ARG A 517 53.66 -4.98 13.53
C ARG A 517 53.67 -3.56 12.98
N ILE A 518 54.78 -2.85 13.14
CA ILE A 518 54.86 -1.40 12.89
C ILE A 518 56.01 -1.06 11.95
N GLY A 519 55.75 -0.27 10.90
CA GLY A 519 56.80 0.23 10.00
C GLY A 519 57.74 1.23 10.70
N THR A 520 57.21 2.29 11.32
CA THR A 520 58.03 3.29 12.04
C THR A 520 57.39 3.80 13.34
N GLY A 521 58.18 3.91 14.41
CA GLY A 521 57.87 4.62 15.67
C GLY A 521 56.75 4.03 16.56
N LEU A 522 57.13 3.49 17.73
CA LEU A 522 56.22 3.07 18.81
C LEU A 522 56.53 3.84 20.11
N GLY A 523 55.53 4.55 20.66
CA GLY A 523 55.57 5.21 21.97
C GLY A 523 54.58 4.58 22.95
N ILE A 524 55.05 4.08 24.08
CA ILE A 524 54.19 3.47 25.12
C ILE A 524 54.46 4.16 26.46
N ALA A 525 53.41 4.63 27.13
CA ALA A 525 53.45 5.12 28.51
C ALA A 525 52.66 4.17 29.42
N VAL A 526 53.31 3.60 30.44
CA VAL A 526 52.72 2.52 31.27
C VAL A 526 52.98 2.77 32.76
N LEU A 527 52.00 2.46 33.61
CA LEU A 527 52.11 2.54 35.08
C LEU A 527 52.14 1.15 35.79
N VAL A 528 52.19 0.06 35.02
CA VAL A 528 51.98 -1.35 35.46
C VAL A 528 52.66 -2.35 34.51
N PRO A 529 52.71 -3.67 34.80
CA PRO A 529 53.36 -4.66 33.92
C PRO A 529 52.66 -4.85 32.57
N VAL A 530 53.43 -4.95 31.48
CA VAL A 530 52.95 -5.18 30.11
C VAL A 530 53.78 -6.29 29.46
N LEU A 531 53.12 -7.21 28.72
CA LEU A 531 53.79 -8.24 27.93
C LEU A 531 53.80 -7.82 26.46
N LEU A 532 54.99 -7.80 25.86
CA LEU A 532 55.28 -7.18 24.57
C LEU A 532 56.05 -8.16 23.68
N ASP A 533 55.57 -8.39 22.45
CA ASP A 533 56.31 -9.07 21.38
C ASP A 533 56.25 -8.28 20.05
N PRO A 534 56.87 -7.10 19.94
CA PRO A 534 56.67 -6.22 18.79
C PRO A 534 57.64 -6.48 17.62
N ARG A 535 57.16 -6.28 16.39
CA ARG A 535 57.99 -6.24 15.17
C ARG A 535 58.02 -4.81 14.60
N ILE A 536 59.14 -4.09 14.78
CA ILE A 536 59.25 -2.64 14.48
C ILE A 536 60.42 -2.36 13.53
N GLY A 537 60.21 -1.48 12.55
CA GLY A 537 61.24 -1.13 11.55
C GLY A 537 62.31 -0.11 11.98
N THR A 538 62.00 0.92 12.79
CA THR A 538 62.94 2.05 13.01
C THR A 538 63.13 2.57 14.45
N GLY A 539 62.15 2.49 15.36
CA GLY A 539 62.34 3.04 16.73
C GLY A 539 61.23 2.74 17.74
N LEU A 540 61.62 2.53 19.01
CA LEU A 540 60.78 2.21 20.16
C LEU A 540 61.09 3.14 21.34
N GLN A 541 60.07 3.74 21.95
CA GLN A 541 60.16 4.56 23.17
C GLN A 541 59.15 4.04 24.20
N ILE A 542 59.63 3.67 25.39
CA ILE A 542 58.81 3.21 26.51
C ILE A 542 59.07 4.12 27.71
N ALA A 543 58.02 4.73 28.25
CA ALA A 543 58.03 5.50 29.49
C ALA A 543 57.28 4.72 30.57
N VAL A 544 57.97 4.33 31.64
CA VAL A 544 57.39 3.59 32.78
C VAL A 544 57.26 4.53 33.97
N GLY A 545 56.05 4.76 34.46
CA GLY A 545 55.80 5.47 35.70
C GLY A 545 56.04 4.56 36.90
N LEU A 546 57.11 4.78 37.65
CA LEU A 546 57.35 4.13 38.94
C LEU A 546 56.53 4.84 40.01
N GLN A 547 55.60 4.13 40.66
CA GLN A 547 54.98 4.60 41.89
C GLN A 547 55.99 4.37 43.04
N LEU A 548 56.87 5.35 43.29
CA LEU A 548 57.74 5.36 44.47
C LEU A 548 56.87 5.66 45.70
N SER A 549 56.62 4.66 46.54
CA SER A 549 56.15 4.90 47.91
C SER A 549 57.34 5.34 48.76
N LEU A 550 57.47 6.63 49.04
CA LEU A 550 58.33 7.12 50.13
C LEU A 550 57.55 6.99 51.43
N GLN A 551 58.10 6.26 52.42
CA GLN A 551 57.69 6.37 53.82
C GLN A 551 58.28 7.64 54.44
#